data_AF-A0A5J6SLZ7-F1
#
_entry.id   AF-A0A5J6SLZ7-F1
#
_cell.length_a   1.000
_cell.length_b   1.000
_cell.length_c   1.000
_cell.angle_alpha   90.00
_cell.angle_beta   90.00
_cell.angle_gamma   90.00
#
_symmetry.space_group_name_H-M   'P 1'
#
loop_
_entity.id
_entity.type
_entity.pdbx_description
1 polymer ?
#
loop_
_entity_poly.entity_id
_entity_poly.type
_entity_poly.pdbx_seq_one_letter_code
_entity_poly.pdbx_strand_id
1 'polypeptide(L)' 'MLKCDKGFVYKLIKSGQLIGLKLGRMKVSTIELEEFMRRNAGKDLTDPCNVKELKVTTSEEK' A
#
# COMPACT_ATOMS: atom_id res chain seq x y z
N MET A 1 0.26 -5.28 11.82
CA MET A 1 0.34 -6.22 10.68
C MET A 1 -0.75 -5.84 9.69
N LEU A 2 -0.45 -5.60 8.40
CA LEU A 2 -1.49 -5.23 7.43
C LEU A 2 -2.53 -6.35 7.36
N LYS A 3 -3.78 -6.02 7.70
CA LYS A 3 -4.90 -6.96 7.72
C LYS A 3 -5.50 -7.06 6.32
N CYS A 4 -4.68 -7.50 5.36
CA CYS A 4 -5.04 -7.59 3.95
C CYS A 4 -4.90 -9.03 3.45
N ASP A 5 -5.69 -9.38 2.42
CA ASP A 5 -5.61 -10.69 1.78
C ASP A 5 -4.26 -10.89 1.06
N LYS A 6 -3.75 -12.13 1.03
CA LYS A 6 -2.49 -12.46 0.37
C LYS A 6 -2.52 -12.10 -1.11
N GLY A 7 -3.66 -12.31 -1.78
CA GLY A 7 -3.86 -11.96 -3.19
C GLY A 7 -3.73 -10.46 -3.44
N PHE A 8 -4.19 -9.63 -2.50
CA PHE A 8 -4.06 -8.18 -2.58
C PHE A 8 -2.60 -7.73 -2.42
N VAL A 9 -1.85 -8.35 -1.50
CA VAL A 9 -0.41 -8.10 -1.34
C VAL A 9 0.34 -8.39 -2.63
N TYR A 10 0.05 -9.50 -3.31
CA TYR A 10 0.66 -9.79 -4.62
C TYR A 10 0.28 -8.77 -5.70
N LYS A 11 -0.96 -8.27 -5.71
CA LYS A 11 -1.38 -7.21 -6.64
C LYS A 11 -0.60 -5.92 -6.40
N LEU A 12 -0.40 -5.52 -5.14
CA LEU A 12 0.42 -4.35 -4.77
C LEU A 12 1.88 -4.50 -5.22
N ILE A 13 2.45 -5.70 -5.08
CA ILE A 13 3.81 -5.97 -5.56
C ILE A 13 3.87 -5.90 -7.09
N LYS A 14 2.87 -6.45 -7.77
CA LYS A 14 2.81 -6.45 -9.24
C LYS A 14 2.57 -5.05 -9.82
N SER A 15 1.84 -4.18 -9.12
CA SER A 15 1.64 -2.80 -9.52
C SER A 15 2.84 -1.89 -9.21
N GLY A 16 3.88 -2.42 -8.56
CA GLY A 16 5.07 -1.65 -8.18
C GLY A 16 4.88 -0.77 -6.94
N GLN A 17 3.71 -0.81 -6.31
CA GLN A 17 3.39 -0.03 -5.13
C GLN A 17 4.07 -0.54 -3.87
N LEU A 18 4.37 -1.85 -3.81
CA LEU A 18 5.02 -2.49 -2.67
C LEU A 18 6.24 -3.29 -3.13
N ILE A 19 7.40 -3.05 -2.52
CA ILE A 19 8.63 -3.77 -2.90
C ILE A 19 8.70 -5.10 -2.16
N GLY A 20 8.64 -6.20 -2.92
CA GLY A 20 8.81 -7.56 -2.43
C GLY A 20 10.20 -8.12 -2.71
N LEU A 21 10.68 -8.99 -1.83
CA LEU A 21 11.89 -9.79 -2.00
C LEU A 21 11.52 -11.27 -2.19
N LYS A 22 12.09 -11.93 -3.20
CA LYS A 22 11.86 -13.35 -3.46
C LYS A 22 13.09 -14.17 -3.05
N LEU A 23 13.01 -14.84 -1.90
CA LEU A 23 14.05 -15.77 -1.38
C LEU A 23 13.61 -17.25 -1.48
N GLY A 24 12.64 -17.53 -2.35
CA GLY A 24 11.91 -18.80 -2.45
C GLY A 24 10.41 -18.56 -2.27
N ARG A 25 10.03 -17.91 -1.17
CA ARG A 25 8.71 -17.29 -0.99
C ARG A 25 8.82 -15.76 -1.10
N MET A 26 7.73 -15.11 -1.48
CA MET A 26 7.65 -13.65 -1.47
C MET A 26 7.65 -13.17 -0.02
N LYS A 27 8.58 -12.27 0.31
CA LYS A 27 8.69 -11.61 1.61
C LYS A 27 8.66 -10.10 1.40
N VAL A 28 8.16 -9.38 2.39
CA VAL A 28 8.19 -7.92 2.42
C VAL A 28 8.95 -7.53 3.69
N SER A 29 9.90 -6.60 3.56
CA SER A 29 10.64 -6.09 4.72
C SER A 29 9.72 -5.25 5.62
N THR A 30 9.98 -5.25 6.92
CA THR A 30 9.30 -4.34 7.86
C THR A 30 9.53 -2.87 7.51
N ILE A 31 10.75 -2.53 7.07
CA ILE A 31 11.11 -1.17 6.64
C ILE A 31 10.22 -0.73 5.46
N GLU A 32 10.09 -1.59 4.45
CA GLU A 32 9.26 -1.31 3.28
C GLU A 32 7.78 -1.17 3.64
N LEU A 33 7.28 -1.97 4.59
CA LEU A 33 5.90 -1.84 5.06
C LEU A 33 5.65 -0.48 5.73
N GLU A 34 6.59 -0.01 6.55
CA GLU A 34 6.48 1.31 7.19
C GLU A 34 6.55 2.44 6.16
N GLU A 35 7.51 2.40 5.23
CA GLU A 35 7.61 3.39 4.15
C GLU A 35 6.40 3.37 3.22
N PHE A 36 5.88 2.20 2.90
CA PHE A 36 4.64 2.03 2.13
C PHE A 36 3.47 2.72 2.83
N MET A 37 3.30 2.48 4.14
CA MET A 37 2.24 3.12 4.92
C MET A 37 2.37 4.64 4.95
N ARG A 38 3.59 5.17 5.08
CA ARG A 38 3.83 6.62 5.06
C ARG A 38 3.56 7.23 3.67
N ARG A 39 4.07 6.62 2.60
CA ARG A 39 3.92 7.13 1.21
C ARG A 39 2.50 7.09 0.68
N ASN A 40 1.70 6.14 1.19
CA ASN A 40 0.32 5.93 0.77
C ASN A 40 -0.70 6.33 1.85
N ALA A 41 -0.25 6.97 2.94
CA ALA A 41 -1.15 7.62 3.87
C ALA A 41 -1.99 8.66 3.11
N GLY A 42 -3.31 8.61 3.29
CA GLY A 42 -4.23 9.49 2.56
C GLY A 42 -4.39 9.14 1.08
N LYS A 43 -4.04 7.92 0.64
CA LYS A 43 -4.32 7.43 -0.72
C LYS A 43 -5.21 6.19 -0.69
N ASP A 44 -6.08 6.11 -1.69
CA ASP A 44 -6.96 4.96 -1.92
C ASP A 44 -6.20 3.96 -2.79
N LEU A 45 -5.92 2.81 -2.19
CA LEU A 45 -5.20 1.71 -2.81
C LEU A 45 -6.13 0.56 -3.20
N THR A 46 -7.45 0.73 -3.09
CA THR A 46 -8.45 -0.31 -3.45
C THR A 46 -8.16 -0.90 -4.83
N ASP A 47 -7.75 -0.05 -5.77
CA ASP A 47 -7.17 -0.43 -7.05
C ASP A 47 -5.66 -0.12 -7.09
N PRO A 48 -4.78 -1.13 -6.96
CA PRO A 48 -3.32 -0.94 -6.92
C PRO A 48 -2.70 -0.31 -8.17
N CYS A 49 -3.41 -0.36 -9.30
CA CYS A 49 -2.99 0.27 -10.57
C CYS A 49 -3.53 1.70 -10.73
N ASN A 50 -4.47 2.13 -9.88
CA ASN A 50 -5.12 3.43 -9.96
C ASN A 50 -5.19 4.05 -8.56
N VAL A 51 -4.03 4.44 -8.06
CA VAL A 51 -3.88 5.06 -6.74
C VAL A 51 -4.53 6.43 -6.79
N LYS A 52 -5.63 6.59 -6.06
CA LYS A 52 -6.32 7.88 -5.95
C LYS A 52 -5.92 8.54 -4.65
N GLU A 53 -5.94 9.85 -4.59
CA GLU A 53 -5.92 10.52 -3.29
C GLU A 53 -7.23 10.18 -2.57
N LEU A 54 -7.14 9.71 -1.32
CA LEU A 54 -8.31 9.71 -0.44
C LEU A 54 -8.65 11.18 -0.30
N LYS A 55 -9.64 11.63 -1.06
CA LYS A 55 -10.24 12.94 -0.85
C LYS A 55 -10.90 12.88 0.52
N VAL A 56 -10.12 13.18 1.55
CA VAL A 56 -10.67 13.76 2.76
C VAL A 56 -11.24 15.08 2.24
N THR A 57 -12.55 15.15 2.08
CA THR A 57 -13.22 16.44 2.14
C THR A 57 -12.79 17.04 3.46
N THR A 58 -11.76 17.89 3.40
CA THR A 58 -11.41 18.79 4.48
C THR A 58 -12.63 19.66 4.70
N SER A 59 -13.48 19.25 5.63
CA SER A 59 -14.22 20.21 6.44
C SER A 59 -13.15 20.93 7.24
N GLU A 60 -12.62 22.01 6.66
CA GLU A 60 -11.97 23.06 7.41
C GLU A 60 -13.01 23.61 8.38
N GLU A 61 -12.86 23.37 9.67
CA GLU A 61 -13.40 24.30 10.66
C GLU A 61 -12.26 24.68 11.61
N LYS A 62 -11.65 25.79 11.18
CA LYS A 62 -11.13 26.93 11.93
C LYS A 62 -11.47 27.00 13.42
#